data_AF-A0A8J7WVN9-F1
#
_entry.id   AF-A0A8J7WVN9-F1
#
_cell.length_a   1.000
_cell.length_b   1.000
_cell.length_c   1.000
_cell.angle_alpha   90.00
_cell.angle_beta   90.00
_cell.angle_gamma   90.00
#
_symmetry.space_group_name_H-M   'P 1'
#
loop_
_entity.id
_entity.type
_entity.pdbx_description
1 polymer ?
#
loop_
_entity_poly.entity_id
_entity_poly.type
_entity_poly.pdbx_seq_one_letter_code
_entity_poly.pdbx_strand_id
1 'polypeptide(L)'
;MTRPRPGSEAHAAARLRALTGFAKSMAAAHSVEDVIRIAAREAQRDLRAAVASISMWERQTGRLRVLANHGKLAPGESAFPKDESYPVSDFPEILLSEDDLGPWIQVADDEYGDPKRVSMLRRRGRHCALIAPIVYNGRAWGELFAARTIDQPIYDREDVDFAAALTAQIAAGLAKADHVRQIERLAYTDQLTGLANRRSFDARLDAAIDRHAGDGTVVSLIVCDVNGLKRMNDGHGHDHGDALLVQLAGVMSAAAALLPGSLAARLGGDEFCVLIEGYGADDAVRVAEELCTLALTVRGGEGVACGVASTGDRIGDVITRDRLFRLADAAQYRAKRSRSLHPVVAGRGQPPDAAVFALPSPRSALLVSGGPVPDRRAFRGRSGMAIESLLTEAFSALDEEARRTTSAVPIVDRVEVVADVVARGLDAASWYIYCKPSQAEQIAVVRYSVYRTPAEPVPGDESMVSATQQPVGPEHFMGIEDLLLSGGKYLELTDGAYDSEPGNGYGYAPEPPPGAAKLAAAGYTGAVTIGCVAPDRSQWMVAVLLDSISKQPAPAVPLLRALLAAALLR
;
A
#
# COMPACT_ATOMS: atom_id res chain seq x y z
N MET A 1 20.20 -57.30 23.81
CA MET A 1 19.08 -56.35 23.60
C MET A 1 18.25 -56.28 24.87
N THR A 2 18.61 -55.39 25.77
CA THR A 2 17.90 -55.12 27.04
C THR A 2 16.71 -54.20 26.73
N ARG A 3 15.49 -54.63 27.07
CA ARG A 3 14.28 -53.79 26.96
C ARG A 3 14.46 -52.51 27.79
N PRO A 4 14.05 -51.33 27.30
CA PRO A 4 14.10 -50.10 28.07
C PRO A 4 13.20 -50.19 29.30
N ARG A 5 13.61 -49.57 30.41
CA ARG A 5 12.83 -49.55 31.66
C ARG A 5 11.48 -48.84 31.43
N PRO A 6 10.36 -49.33 31.99
CA PRO A 6 9.01 -48.80 31.75
C PRO A 6 8.79 -47.32 32.12
N GLY A 7 9.72 -46.67 32.84
CA GLY A 7 9.70 -45.22 33.10
C GLY A 7 10.35 -44.35 32.02
N SER A 8 11.21 -44.91 31.16
CA SER A 8 11.97 -44.16 30.13
C SER A 8 11.09 -43.75 28.95
N GLU A 9 10.20 -44.64 28.49
CA GLU A 9 9.28 -44.34 27.38
C GLU A 9 8.25 -43.25 27.75
N ALA A 10 7.73 -43.29 28.98
CA ALA A 10 6.81 -42.27 29.48
C ALA A 10 7.48 -40.89 29.62
N HIS A 11 8.75 -40.88 30.04
CA HIS A 11 9.55 -39.66 30.14
C HIS A 11 9.87 -39.05 28.76
N ALA A 12 10.32 -39.87 27.82
CA ALA A 12 10.58 -39.46 26.44
C ALA A 12 9.31 -38.92 25.75
N ALA A 13 8.16 -39.60 25.93
CA ALA A 13 6.88 -39.16 25.41
C ALA A 13 6.43 -37.82 26.02
N ALA A 14 6.71 -37.57 27.30
CA ALA A 14 6.42 -36.30 27.95
C ALA A 14 7.29 -35.15 27.38
N ARG A 15 8.60 -35.38 27.17
CA ARG A 15 9.50 -34.40 26.54
C ARG A 15 9.09 -34.09 25.11
N LEU A 16 8.71 -35.09 24.31
CA LEU A 16 8.24 -34.87 22.94
C LEU A 16 6.96 -34.03 22.91
N ARG A 17 6.02 -34.27 23.82
CA ARG A 17 4.81 -33.43 23.96
C ARG A 17 5.17 -31.99 24.36
N ALA A 18 6.09 -31.81 25.29
CA ALA A 18 6.58 -30.49 25.70
C ALA A 18 7.23 -29.74 24.53
N LEU A 19 8.14 -30.38 23.78
CA LEU A 19 8.76 -29.80 22.59
C LEU A 19 7.73 -29.42 21.51
N THR A 20 6.74 -30.29 21.28
CA THR A 20 5.67 -30.00 20.32
C THR A 20 4.81 -28.82 20.75
N GLY A 21 4.50 -28.72 22.05
CA GLY A 21 3.80 -27.56 22.62
C GLY A 21 4.62 -26.29 22.46
N PHE A 22 5.91 -26.35 22.81
CA PHE A 22 6.85 -25.24 22.69
C PHE A 22 6.97 -24.75 21.25
N ALA A 23 7.12 -25.66 20.28
CA ALA A 23 7.17 -25.34 18.86
C ALA A 23 5.89 -24.63 18.38
N LYS A 24 4.71 -25.07 18.84
CA LYS A 24 3.43 -24.40 18.55
C LYS A 24 3.40 -22.99 19.15
N SER A 25 3.87 -22.81 20.38
CA SER A 25 3.95 -21.50 21.02
C SER A 25 4.92 -20.56 20.28
N MET A 26 6.09 -21.04 19.84
CA MET A 26 7.03 -20.27 19.03
C MET A 26 6.41 -19.88 17.68
N ALA A 27 5.68 -20.79 17.05
CA ALA A 27 4.97 -20.51 15.80
C ALA A 27 3.79 -19.53 15.99
N ALA A 28 3.17 -19.46 17.17
CA ALA A 28 2.07 -18.54 17.45
C ALA A 28 2.54 -17.13 17.86
N ALA A 29 3.82 -16.94 18.16
CA ALA A 29 4.36 -15.64 18.54
C ALA A 29 4.31 -14.64 17.36
N HIS A 30 3.92 -13.40 17.65
CA HIS A 30 3.75 -12.34 16.64
C HIS A 30 4.91 -11.33 16.63
N SER A 31 5.76 -11.35 17.66
CA SER A 31 6.91 -10.46 17.79
C SER A 31 8.10 -11.18 18.40
N VAL A 32 9.31 -10.63 18.23
CA VAL A 32 10.52 -11.17 18.91
C VAL A 32 10.40 -11.05 20.43
N GLU A 33 9.73 -10.01 20.94
CA GLU A 33 9.46 -9.86 22.37
C GLU A 33 8.57 -10.98 22.90
N ASP A 34 7.54 -11.36 22.14
CA ASP A 34 6.70 -12.52 22.46
C ASP A 34 7.51 -13.81 22.45
N VAL A 35 8.35 -14.03 21.43
CA VAL A 35 9.23 -15.20 21.34
C VAL A 35 10.10 -15.31 22.59
N ILE A 36 10.80 -14.23 22.96
CA ILE A 36 11.70 -14.19 24.13
C ILE A 36 10.93 -14.50 25.43
N ARG A 37 9.78 -13.84 25.64
CA ARG A 37 8.99 -14.00 26.86
C ARG A 37 8.40 -15.41 26.98
N ILE A 38 7.85 -15.94 25.90
CA ILE A 38 7.27 -17.29 25.87
C ILE A 38 8.39 -18.31 26.06
N ALA A 39 9.54 -18.13 25.40
CA ALA A 39 10.68 -19.01 25.50
C ALA A 39 11.20 -19.12 26.94
N ALA A 40 11.44 -17.99 27.61
CA ALA A 40 11.89 -17.99 29.00
C ALA A 40 10.90 -18.72 29.92
N ARG A 41 9.60 -18.45 29.78
CA ARG A 41 8.56 -19.07 30.60
C ARG A 41 8.44 -20.57 30.38
N GLU A 42 8.34 -21.01 29.14
CA GLU A 42 8.11 -22.40 28.82
C GLU A 42 9.37 -23.24 29.01
N ALA A 43 10.56 -22.71 28.72
CA ALA A 43 11.82 -23.37 29.03
C ALA A 43 11.98 -23.58 30.54
N GLN A 44 11.61 -22.60 31.39
CA GLN A 44 11.62 -22.77 32.84
C GLN A 44 10.74 -23.94 33.28
N ARG A 45 9.52 -24.03 32.76
CA ARG A 45 8.58 -25.12 33.06
C ARG A 45 9.10 -26.47 32.56
N ASP A 46 9.52 -26.54 31.30
CA ASP A 46 9.79 -27.79 30.60
C ASP A 46 11.15 -28.40 31.00
N LEU A 47 12.16 -27.57 31.29
CA LEU A 47 13.43 -27.99 31.88
C LEU A 47 13.34 -28.17 33.41
N ARG A 48 12.19 -27.86 34.02
CA ARG A 48 11.98 -27.85 35.48
C ARG A 48 13.02 -27.01 36.20
N ALA A 49 13.41 -25.89 35.59
CA ALA A 49 14.38 -24.97 36.15
C ALA A 49 13.75 -24.14 37.27
N ALA A 50 14.53 -23.69 38.24
CA ALA A 50 14.10 -22.66 39.18
C ALA A 50 13.96 -21.30 38.47
N VAL A 51 14.85 -21.02 37.52
CA VAL A 51 14.81 -19.82 36.67
C VAL A 51 15.25 -20.18 35.27
N ALA A 52 14.65 -19.57 34.26
CA ALA A 52 15.20 -19.55 32.90
C ALA A 52 15.25 -18.12 32.36
N SER A 53 16.28 -17.86 31.57
CA SER A 53 16.61 -16.54 31.04
C SER A 53 16.98 -16.65 29.57
N ILE A 54 16.58 -15.65 28.79
CA ILE A 54 16.99 -15.50 27.40
C ILE A 54 17.87 -14.26 27.32
N SER A 55 19.09 -14.44 26.82
CA SER A 55 20.07 -13.36 26.65
C SER A 55 20.42 -13.23 25.17
N MET A 56 20.76 -12.01 24.74
CA MET A 56 21.20 -11.71 23.38
C MET A 56 22.60 -11.12 23.41
N TRP A 57 23.44 -11.52 22.46
CA TRP A 57 24.78 -10.99 22.33
C TRP A 57 24.80 -9.65 21.60
N GLU A 58 25.14 -8.59 22.33
CA GLU A 58 25.45 -7.27 21.80
C GLU A 58 26.91 -7.22 21.35
N ARG A 59 27.14 -7.53 20.08
CA ARG A 59 28.49 -7.63 19.51
C ARG A 59 29.29 -6.32 19.59
N GLN A 60 28.63 -5.17 19.55
CA GLN A 60 29.26 -3.85 19.65
C GLN A 60 29.93 -3.63 21.01
N THR A 61 29.33 -4.13 22.09
CA THR A 61 29.82 -3.96 23.46
C THR A 61 30.56 -5.20 23.97
N GLY A 62 30.45 -6.33 23.26
CA GLY A 62 31.01 -7.61 23.69
C GLY A 62 30.27 -8.20 24.89
N ARG A 63 28.99 -7.88 25.06
CA ARG A 63 28.19 -8.27 26.23
C ARG A 63 26.97 -9.11 25.84
N LEU A 64 26.61 -10.06 26.69
CA LEU A 64 25.31 -10.74 26.68
C LEU A 64 24.33 -9.95 27.52
N ARG A 65 23.34 -9.33 26.88
CA ARG A 65 22.25 -8.62 27.57
C ARG A 65 21.10 -9.57 27.84
N VAL A 66 20.65 -9.65 29.08
CA VAL A 66 19.48 -10.45 29.45
C VAL A 66 18.23 -9.72 28.98
N LEU A 67 17.39 -10.41 28.20
CA LEU A 67 16.16 -9.85 27.65
C LEU A 67 14.93 -10.22 28.46
N ALA A 68 14.93 -11.44 29.02
CA ALA A 68 13.87 -11.88 29.92
C ALA A 68 14.41 -12.89 30.93
N ASN A 69 13.88 -12.82 32.15
CA ASN A 69 14.03 -13.80 33.21
C ASN A 69 12.63 -14.32 33.61
N HIS A 70 12.51 -15.62 33.87
CA HIS A 70 11.25 -16.21 34.36
C HIS A 70 11.51 -17.27 35.43
N GLY A 71 10.68 -17.27 36.48
CA GLY A 71 10.73 -18.24 37.58
C GLY A 71 11.04 -17.60 38.94
N LYS A 72 11.74 -18.32 39.80
CA LYS A 72 12.15 -17.90 41.15
C LYS A 72 13.39 -17.01 41.07
N LEU A 73 13.19 -15.71 40.87
CA LEU A 73 14.23 -14.69 40.76
C LEU A 73 14.94 -14.42 42.09
N ALA A 74 16.26 -14.18 42.05
CA ALA A 74 17.06 -13.78 43.20
C ALA A 74 16.91 -12.26 43.49
N PRO A 75 17.28 -11.77 44.68
CA PRO A 75 17.26 -10.34 44.98
C PRO A 75 18.08 -9.54 43.97
N GLY A 76 17.45 -8.53 43.35
CA GLY A 76 18.06 -7.70 42.30
C GLY A 76 17.85 -8.21 40.87
N GLU A 77 17.29 -9.41 40.68
CA GLU A 77 16.84 -9.88 39.35
C GLU A 77 15.43 -9.35 39.07
N SER A 78 15.17 -9.02 37.80
CA SER A 78 13.85 -8.58 37.34
C SER A 78 13.43 -9.38 36.12
N ALA A 79 12.11 -9.51 35.88
CA ALA A 79 11.59 -10.31 34.78
C ALA A 79 11.99 -9.77 33.39
N PHE A 80 12.14 -8.44 33.27
CA PHE A 80 12.57 -7.75 32.06
C PHE A 80 13.60 -6.67 32.43
N PRO A 81 14.87 -7.06 32.61
CA PRO A 81 15.89 -6.15 33.07
C PRO A 81 16.26 -5.12 31.99
N LYS A 82 16.50 -3.87 32.39
CA LYS A 82 16.99 -2.82 31.50
C LYS A 82 18.51 -2.90 31.30
N ASP A 83 19.24 -3.15 32.39
CA ASP A 83 20.70 -2.99 32.45
C ASP A 83 21.47 -4.28 32.83
N GLU A 84 20.79 -5.44 32.85
CA GLU A 84 21.44 -6.72 33.19
C GLU A 84 22.22 -7.25 31.99
N SER A 85 23.54 -7.26 32.10
CA SER A 85 24.42 -7.76 31.05
C SER A 85 25.73 -8.34 31.59
N TYR A 86 26.32 -9.29 30.87
CA TYR A 86 27.55 -9.99 31.24
C TYR A 86 28.60 -9.91 30.12
N PRO A 87 29.89 -9.80 30.43
CA PRO A 87 30.93 -9.94 29.41
C PRO A 87 30.87 -11.33 28.76
N VAL A 88 30.91 -11.40 27.42
CA VAL A 88 30.96 -12.70 26.72
C VAL A 88 32.27 -13.45 27.04
N SER A 89 33.33 -12.75 27.43
CA SER A 89 34.58 -13.35 27.89
C SER A 89 34.43 -14.25 29.12
N ASP A 90 33.37 -14.08 29.91
CA ASP A 90 33.08 -14.96 31.04
C ASP A 90 32.43 -16.29 30.58
N PHE A 91 32.02 -16.39 29.30
CA PHE A 91 31.38 -17.55 28.67
C PHE A 91 31.93 -17.77 27.24
N PRO A 92 33.24 -18.08 27.10
CA PRO A 92 33.90 -18.15 25.79
C PRO A 92 33.35 -19.28 24.91
N GLU A 93 32.62 -20.25 25.46
CA GLU A 93 32.01 -21.35 24.71
C GLU A 93 30.97 -20.86 23.68
N ILE A 94 30.40 -19.66 23.90
CA ILE A 94 29.45 -19.00 22.97
C ILE A 94 30.18 -18.45 21.72
N LEU A 95 31.51 -18.34 21.78
CA LEU A 95 32.35 -17.87 20.68
C LEU A 95 32.82 -19.01 19.76
N LEU A 96 32.49 -20.28 20.08
CA LEU A 96 32.90 -21.44 19.29
C LEU A 96 32.26 -21.45 17.90
N SER A 97 32.85 -22.25 17.00
CA SER A 97 32.34 -22.45 15.64
C SER A 97 30.98 -23.15 15.66
N GLU A 98 30.16 -22.98 14.62
CA GLU A 98 28.79 -23.55 14.58
C GLU A 98 28.78 -25.08 14.80
N ASP A 99 29.80 -25.78 14.31
CA ASP A 99 29.94 -27.23 14.46
C ASP A 99 30.29 -27.67 15.90
N ASP A 100 30.81 -26.75 16.72
CA ASP A 100 31.22 -26.98 18.11
C ASP A 100 30.26 -26.31 19.13
N LEU A 101 29.25 -25.57 18.67
CA LEU A 101 28.26 -24.91 19.52
C LEU A 101 27.20 -25.91 19.98
N GLY A 102 27.30 -26.35 21.23
CA GLY A 102 26.30 -27.20 21.88
C GLY A 102 25.94 -26.71 23.28
N PRO A 103 24.82 -27.15 23.88
CA PRO A 103 24.53 -26.84 25.27
C PRO A 103 25.49 -27.54 26.22
N TRP A 104 25.75 -26.90 27.35
CA TRP A 104 26.61 -27.45 28.40
C TRP A 104 26.02 -27.18 29.79
N ILE A 105 26.57 -27.88 30.79
CA ILE A 105 26.13 -27.80 32.17
C ILE A 105 27.26 -27.21 33.01
N GLN A 106 26.90 -26.35 33.94
CA GLN A 106 27.79 -25.82 34.97
C GLN A 106 27.23 -26.14 36.35
N VAL A 107 28.09 -26.64 37.24
CA VAL A 107 27.72 -27.02 38.61
C VAL A 107 28.51 -26.17 39.60
N ALA A 108 27.84 -25.70 40.65
CA ALA A 108 28.43 -24.85 41.67
C ALA A 108 29.42 -25.59 42.59
N ASP A 109 29.44 -26.91 42.55
CA ASP A 109 30.33 -27.77 43.34
C ASP A 109 31.47 -28.36 42.49
N ASP A 110 31.58 -27.95 41.22
CA ASP A 110 32.65 -28.40 40.33
C ASP A 110 34.00 -27.78 40.74
N GLU A 111 34.92 -28.63 41.20
CA GLU A 111 36.27 -28.26 41.65
C GLU A 111 37.14 -27.77 40.48
N TYR A 112 36.80 -28.15 39.24
CA TYR A 112 37.49 -27.75 38.02
C TYR A 112 36.75 -26.65 37.24
N GLY A 113 35.60 -26.18 37.74
CA GLY A 113 34.82 -25.12 37.12
C GLY A 113 35.49 -23.75 37.25
N ASP A 114 35.19 -22.84 36.31
CA ASP A 114 35.65 -21.45 36.41
C ASP A 114 35.20 -20.82 37.76
N PRO A 115 36.15 -20.33 38.59
CA PRO A 115 35.84 -19.81 39.93
C PRO A 115 34.85 -18.64 39.94
N LYS A 116 34.84 -17.78 38.91
CA LYS A 116 33.93 -16.64 38.83
C LYS A 116 32.51 -17.10 38.58
N ARG A 117 32.34 -18.05 37.66
CA ARG A 117 31.03 -18.60 37.27
C ARG A 117 30.41 -19.42 38.40
N VAL A 118 31.21 -20.28 39.05
CA VAL A 118 30.79 -21.02 40.25
C VAL A 118 30.36 -20.05 41.37
N SER A 119 31.14 -19.00 41.62
CA SER A 119 30.79 -17.98 42.62
C SER A 119 29.49 -17.24 42.28
N MET A 120 29.23 -17.01 40.99
CA MET A 120 28.01 -16.35 40.51
C MET A 120 26.76 -17.21 40.75
N LEU A 121 26.83 -18.52 40.49
CA LEU A 121 25.75 -19.45 40.82
C LEU A 121 25.47 -19.47 42.34
N ARG A 122 26.52 -19.59 43.16
CA ARG A 122 26.40 -19.63 44.63
C ARG A 122 25.76 -18.35 45.19
N ARG A 123 26.19 -17.16 44.74
CA ARG A 123 25.62 -15.87 45.17
C ARG A 123 24.12 -15.75 44.87
N ARG A 124 23.65 -16.42 43.82
CA ARG A 124 22.24 -16.43 43.40
C ARG A 124 21.45 -17.62 43.97
N GLY A 125 22.06 -18.40 44.87
CA GLY A 125 21.45 -19.59 45.44
C GLY A 125 21.16 -20.70 44.41
N ARG A 126 21.95 -20.77 43.33
CA ARG A 126 21.83 -21.77 42.27
C ARG A 126 22.87 -22.87 42.46
N HIS A 127 22.48 -24.11 42.21
CA HIS A 127 23.34 -25.29 42.34
C HIS A 127 23.92 -25.73 40.99
N CYS A 128 23.13 -25.68 39.93
CA CYS A 128 23.62 -25.89 38.58
C CYS A 128 22.87 -25.03 37.58
N ALA A 129 23.47 -24.84 36.40
CA ALA A 129 22.87 -24.18 35.26
C ALA A 129 23.13 -24.99 33.99
N LEU A 130 22.11 -25.06 33.14
CA LEU A 130 22.23 -25.48 31.76
C LEU A 130 22.27 -24.22 30.90
N ILE A 131 23.27 -24.14 30.02
CA ILE A 131 23.43 -23.04 29.09
C ILE A 131 23.36 -23.62 27.69
N ALA A 132 22.43 -23.12 26.88
CA ALA A 132 22.20 -23.57 25.52
C ALA A 132 22.31 -22.38 24.55
N PRO A 133 23.23 -22.41 23.57
CA PRO A 133 23.34 -21.34 22.60
C PRO A 133 22.11 -21.31 21.69
N ILE A 134 21.67 -20.09 21.35
CA ILE A 134 20.65 -19.82 20.34
C ILE A 134 21.37 -19.39 19.09
N VAL A 135 21.39 -20.25 18.08
CA VAL A 135 22.05 -20.00 16.79
C VAL A 135 21.02 -19.49 15.79
N TYR A 136 21.29 -18.34 15.17
CA TYR A 136 20.45 -17.70 14.17
C TYR A 136 21.34 -17.25 13.00
N ASN A 137 20.97 -17.60 11.76
CA ASN A 137 21.75 -17.32 10.55
C ASN A 137 23.22 -17.76 10.62
N GLY A 138 23.47 -18.99 11.10
CA GLY A 138 24.81 -19.58 11.18
C GLY A 138 25.74 -18.92 12.22
N ARG A 139 25.18 -18.17 13.17
CA ARG A 139 25.93 -17.47 14.22
C ARG A 139 25.21 -17.54 15.56
N ALA A 140 25.97 -17.61 16.65
CA ALA A 140 25.42 -17.41 17.98
C ALA A 140 24.78 -16.01 18.07
N TRP A 141 23.47 -15.99 18.30
CA TRP A 141 22.66 -14.80 18.55
C TRP A 141 22.56 -14.49 20.04
N GLY A 142 22.51 -15.53 20.86
CA GLY A 142 22.31 -15.42 22.29
C GLY A 142 22.33 -16.78 22.97
N GLU A 143 21.75 -16.85 24.17
CA GLU A 143 21.67 -18.08 24.95
C GLU A 143 20.34 -18.21 25.68
N LEU A 144 19.95 -19.46 25.90
CA LEU A 144 19.02 -19.90 26.93
C LEU A 144 19.84 -20.34 28.14
N PHE A 145 19.64 -19.66 29.27
CA PHE A 145 20.20 -20.02 30.56
C PHE A 145 19.10 -20.60 31.44
N ALA A 146 19.29 -21.78 32.02
CA ALA A 146 18.31 -22.41 32.90
C ALA A 146 18.97 -22.93 34.16
N ALA A 147 18.68 -22.36 35.33
CA ALA A 147 19.31 -22.75 36.59
C ALA A 147 18.37 -23.46 37.55
N ARG A 148 18.91 -24.43 38.27
CA ARG A 148 18.25 -25.20 39.33
C ARG A 148 18.83 -24.85 40.70
N THR A 149 18.00 -24.92 41.74
CA THR A 149 18.41 -24.71 43.14
C THR A 149 18.95 -26.01 43.76
N ILE A 150 19.54 -25.92 44.95
CA ILE A 150 20.24 -27.05 45.61
C ILE A 150 19.34 -28.24 45.98
N ASP A 151 18.04 -28.01 46.05
CA ASP A 151 17.00 -29.03 46.27
C ASP A 151 16.57 -29.77 45.00
N GLN A 152 17.12 -29.39 43.84
CA GLN A 152 16.81 -29.98 42.54
C GLN A 152 18.01 -30.79 42.00
N PRO A 153 17.77 -31.86 41.22
CA PRO A 153 18.85 -32.65 40.64
C PRO A 153 19.64 -31.86 39.60
N ILE A 154 20.94 -32.16 39.49
CA ILE A 154 21.80 -31.62 38.42
C ILE A 154 21.23 -32.06 37.05
N TYR A 155 21.38 -31.20 36.05
CA TYR A 155 21.01 -31.54 34.68
C TYR A 155 21.78 -32.75 34.17
N ASP A 156 21.14 -33.57 33.34
CA ASP A 156 21.76 -34.73 32.70
C ASP A 156 21.92 -34.53 31.18
N ARG A 157 22.38 -35.56 30.49
CA ARG A 157 22.56 -35.52 29.03
C ARG A 157 21.23 -35.40 28.27
N GLU A 158 20.15 -35.98 28.80
CA GLU A 158 18.84 -35.84 28.16
C GLU A 158 18.35 -34.39 28.24
N ASP A 159 18.63 -33.70 29.35
CA ASP A 159 18.38 -32.26 29.52
C ASP A 159 19.16 -31.41 28.51
N VAL A 160 20.41 -31.74 28.24
CA VAL A 160 21.24 -31.09 27.21
C VAL A 160 20.62 -31.27 25.82
N ASP A 161 20.29 -32.50 25.43
CA ASP A 161 19.69 -32.79 24.11
C ASP A 161 18.34 -32.09 23.95
N PHE A 162 17.53 -32.07 25.00
CA PHE A 162 16.25 -31.38 25.01
C PHE A 162 16.40 -29.86 24.92
N ALA A 163 17.37 -29.27 25.62
CA ALA A 163 17.65 -27.84 25.53
C ALA A 163 18.14 -27.42 24.14
N ALA A 164 18.95 -28.25 23.46
CA ALA A 164 19.32 -28.02 22.06
C ALA A 164 18.08 -27.97 21.15
N ALA A 165 17.12 -28.87 21.37
CA ALA A 165 15.87 -28.86 20.61
C ALA A 165 15.04 -27.60 20.91
N LEU A 166 14.98 -27.15 22.17
CA LEU A 166 14.31 -25.91 22.55
C LEU A 166 14.94 -24.69 21.89
N THR A 167 16.27 -24.53 21.92
CA THR A 167 16.95 -23.37 21.31
C THR A 167 16.82 -23.35 19.79
N ALA A 168 16.75 -24.51 19.13
CA ALA A 168 16.39 -24.60 17.72
C ALA A 168 14.98 -24.07 17.43
N GLN A 169 13.99 -24.38 18.29
CA GLN A 169 12.64 -23.82 18.15
C GLN A 169 12.60 -22.31 18.44
N ILE A 170 13.39 -21.83 19.41
CA ILE A 170 13.52 -20.39 19.68
C ILE A 170 14.09 -19.68 18.45
N ALA A 171 15.17 -20.21 17.86
CA ALA A 171 15.78 -19.66 16.65
C ALA A 171 14.78 -19.61 15.48
N ALA A 172 13.99 -20.67 15.27
CA ALA A 172 12.93 -20.69 14.26
C ALA A 172 11.84 -19.63 14.53
N GLY A 173 11.45 -19.45 15.79
CA GLY A 173 10.52 -18.39 16.21
C GLY A 173 11.06 -16.98 15.95
N LEU A 174 12.35 -16.75 16.28
CA LEU A 174 13.04 -15.49 16.01
C LEU A 174 13.10 -15.21 14.50
N ALA A 175 13.49 -16.20 13.69
CA ALA A 175 13.55 -16.10 12.23
C ALA A 175 12.20 -15.73 11.64
N LYS A 176 11.13 -16.40 12.09
CA LYS A 176 9.77 -16.10 11.65
C LYS A 176 9.36 -14.68 12.02
N ALA A 177 9.53 -14.28 13.28
CA ALA A 177 9.14 -12.96 13.75
C ALA A 177 9.91 -11.83 13.06
N ASP A 178 11.18 -12.06 12.72
CA ASP A 178 12.00 -11.14 11.93
C ASP A 178 11.51 -11.06 10.48
N HIS A 179 11.25 -12.21 9.86
CA HIS A 179 10.74 -12.28 8.49
C HIS A 179 9.36 -11.64 8.34
N VAL A 180 8.44 -11.88 9.30
CA VAL A 180 7.12 -11.23 9.32
C VAL A 180 7.28 -9.72 9.45
N ARG A 181 8.13 -9.22 10.35
CA ARG A 181 8.36 -7.77 10.48
C ARG A 181 9.02 -7.16 9.25
N GLN A 182 9.91 -7.90 8.58
CA GLN A 182 10.49 -7.46 7.32
C GLN A 182 9.44 -7.43 6.22
N ILE A 183 8.60 -8.46 6.09
CA ILE A 183 7.47 -8.48 5.15
C ILE A 183 6.50 -7.33 5.43
N GLU A 184 6.15 -7.07 6.69
CA GLU A 184 5.26 -5.98 7.07
C GLU A 184 5.87 -4.61 6.72
N ARG A 185 7.16 -4.39 7.03
CA ARG A 185 7.87 -3.17 6.61
C ARG A 185 7.91 -3.03 5.08
N LEU A 186 8.21 -4.10 4.35
CA LEU A 186 8.23 -4.09 2.88
C LEU A 186 6.82 -3.89 2.28
N ALA A 187 5.79 -4.36 2.96
CA ALA A 187 4.41 -4.31 2.49
C ALA A 187 3.73 -2.97 2.79
N TYR A 188 4.08 -2.29 3.89
CA TYR A 188 3.35 -1.14 4.41
C TYR A 188 4.20 0.14 4.62
N THR A 189 5.52 0.06 4.48
CA THR A 189 6.43 1.20 4.65
C THR A 189 7.15 1.52 3.34
N ASP A 190 7.38 2.81 3.07
CA ASP A 190 8.24 3.27 1.97
C ASP A 190 9.70 3.09 2.36
N GLN A 191 10.49 2.39 1.53
CA GLN A 191 11.86 2.00 1.88
C GLN A 191 12.83 3.18 1.95
N LEU A 192 12.58 4.23 1.16
CA LEU A 192 13.45 5.41 1.17
C LEU A 192 13.17 6.29 2.38
N THR A 193 11.89 6.59 2.63
CA THR A 193 11.49 7.62 3.60
C THR A 193 11.12 7.10 4.98
N GLY A 194 10.84 5.80 5.11
CA GLY A 194 10.38 5.20 6.36
C GLY A 194 8.94 5.56 6.75
N LEU A 195 8.22 6.34 5.94
CA LEU A 195 6.80 6.63 6.13
C LEU A 195 5.93 5.45 5.70
N ALA A 196 4.63 5.52 6.00
CA ALA A 196 3.67 4.59 5.41
C ALA A 196 3.72 4.70 3.87
N ASN A 197 3.62 3.56 3.18
CA ASN A 197 3.52 3.56 1.73
C ASN A 197 2.07 3.71 1.26
N ARG A 198 1.88 3.84 -0.05
CA ARG A 198 0.56 3.93 -0.68
C ARG A 198 -0.41 2.85 -0.22
N ARG A 199 0.04 1.59 -0.11
CA ARG A 199 -0.84 0.48 0.31
C ARG A 199 -1.38 0.69 1.72
N SER A 200 -0.52 1.10 2.66
CA SER A 200 -0.92 1.39 4.04
C SER A 200 -1.85 2.60 4.12
N PHE A 201 -1.57 3.64 3.33
CA PHE A 201 -2.41 4.82 3.24
C PHE A 201 -3.81 4.50 2.72
N ASP A 202 -3.91 3.82 1.57
CA ASP A 202 -5.18 3.48 0.92
C ASP A 202 -6.08 2.66 1.87
N ALA A 203 -5.50 1.64 2.53
CA ALA A 203 -6.23 0.82 3.49
C ALA A 203 -6.73 1.62 4.71
N ARG A 204 -5.93 2.57 5.21
CA ARG A 204 -6.32 3.40 6.36
C ARG A 204 -7.39 4.43 5.97
N LEU A 205 -7.27 5.02 4.78
CA LEU A 205 -8.24 5.97 4.26
C LEU A 205 -9.60 5.30 3.99
N ASP A 206 -9.62 4.10 3.41
CA ASP A 206 -10.86 3.31 3.24
C ASP A 206 -11.57 3.12 4.58
N ALA A 207 -10.84 2.63 5.59
CA ALA A 207 -11.39 2.42 6.92
C ALA A 207 -11.85 3.73 7.60
N ALA A 208 -11.21 4.86 7.32
CA ALA A 208 -11.60 6.18 7.84
C ALA A 208 -12.91 6.66 7.22
N ILE A 209 -13.10 6.48 5.91
CA ILE A 209 -14.34 6.83 5.22
C ILE A 209 -15.49 5.94 5.67
N ASP A 210 -15.26 4.64 5.88
CA ASP A 210 -16.28 3.74 6.42
C ASP A 210 -16.72 4.18 7.84
N ARG A 211 -15.78 4.64 8.68
CA ARG A 211 -16.11 5.26 9.98
C ARG A 211 -16.95 6.53 9.82
N HIS A 212 -16.51 7.45 8.96
CA HIS A 212 -17.24 8.68 8.66
C HIS A 212 -18.69 8.40 8.25
N ALA A 213 -18.90 7.40 7.39
CA ALA A 213 -20.24 7.00 6.96
C ALA A 213 -21.10 6.39 8.09
N GLY A 214 -20.47 5.72 9.06
CA GLY A 214 -21.15 5.05 10.17
C GLY A 214 -21.52 5.98 11.33
N ASP A 215 -20.57 6.80 11.79
CA ASP A 215 -20.72 7.60 13.02
C ASP A 215 -20.49 9.11 12.83
N GLY A 216 -20.16 9.55 11.61
CA GLY A 216 -19.91 10.95 11.31
C GLY A 216 -18.52 11.45 11.71
N THR A 217 -17.59 10.56 12.11
CA THR A 217 -16.19 10.93 12.41
C THR A 217 -15.60 11.79 11.30
N VAL A 218 -15.04 12.95 11.65
CA VAL A 218 -14.41 13.84 10.68
C VAL A 218 -13.14 13.20 10.13
N VAL A 219 -12.99 13.21 8.81
CA VAL A 219 -11.81 12.70 8.10
C VAL A 219 -11.26 13.84 7.26
N SER A 220 -9.98 14.14 7.46
CA SER A 220 -9.27 15.15 6.71
C SER A 220 -8.05 14.55 6.03
N LEU A 221 -7.79 15.01 4.82
CA LEU A 221 -6.67 14.58 4.01
C LEU A 221 -5.88 15.79 3.56
N ILE A 222 -4.57 15.74 3.77
CA ILE A 222 -3.60 16.67 3.22
C ILE A 222 -2.84 15.93 2.12
N VAL A 223 -2.80 16.48 0.91
CA VAL A 223 -1.98 16.00 -0.21
C VAL A 223 -0.88 17.00 -0.47
N CYS A 224 0.34 16.52 -0.62
CA CYS A 224 1.55 17.32 -0.75
C CYS A 224 2.37 16.86 -1.96
N ASP A 225 2.94 17.81 -2.67
CA ASP A 225 3.89 17.58 -3.76
C ASP A 225 5.16 18.38 -3.50
N VAL A 226 6.32 17.73 -3.66
CA VAL A 226 7.62 18.37 -3.43
C VAL A 226 7.98 19.32 -4.57
N ASN A 227 8.12 20.61 -4.25
CA ASN A 227 8.54 21.58 -5.25
C ASN A 227 10.01 21.36 -5.64
N GLY A 228 10.28 21.33 -6.94
CA GLY A 228 11.65 21.42 -7.45
C GLY A 228 12.49 20.14 -7.42
N LEU A 229 11.91 18.98 -7.08
CA LEU A 229 12.65 17.71 -7.00
C LEU A 229 13.36 17.36 -8.31
N LYS A 230 12.70 17.56 -9.46
CA LYS A 230 13.31 17.32 -10.78
C LYS A 230 14.56 18.18 -10.99
N ARG A 231 14.51 19.48 -10.68
CA ARG A 231 15.66 20.38 -10.81
C ARG A 231 16.80 19.99 -9.85
N MET A 232 16.48 19.51 -8.64
CA MET A 232 17.49 18.97 -7.71
C MET A 232 18.18 17.74 -8.33
N ASN A 233 17.40 16.79 -8.84
CA ASN A 233 17.93 15.59 -9.49
C ASN A 233 18.79 15.93 -10.71
N ASP A 234 18.30 16.81 -11.58
CA ASP A 234 19.00 17.20 -12.81
C ASP A 234 20.30 17.98 -12.50
N GLY A 235 20.33 18.75 -11.41
CA GLY A 235 21.47 19.59 -11.04
C GLY A 235 22.52 18.90 -10.15
N HIS A 236 22.11 17.98 -9.27
CA HIS A 236 22.96 17.41 -8.21
C HIS A 236 22.92 15.88 -8.16
N GLY A 237 22.14 15.24 -9.03
CA GLY A 237 21.98 13.78 -9.07
C GLY A 237 20.91 13.25 -8.11
N HIS A 238 20.52 12.00 -8.34
CA HIS A 238 19.43 11.34 -7.62
C HIS A 238 19.69 11.19 -6.12
N ASP A 239 20.94 10.96 -5.69
CA ASP A 239 21.28 10.84 -4.27
C ASP A 239 20.90 12.09 -3.45
N HIS A 240 20.99 13.28 -4.06
CA HIS A 240 20.58 14.53 -3.42
C HIS A 240 19.06 14.69 -3.39
N GLY A 241 18.36 14.25 -4.43
CA GLY A 241 16.89 14.19 -4.41
C GLY A 241 16.36 13.21 -3.36
N ASP A 242 17.01 12.05 -3.24
CA ASP A 242 16.68 11.05 -2.22
C ASP A 242 16.91 11.61 -0.81
N ALA A 243 18.03 12.31 -0.58
CA ALA A 243 18.28 13.00 0.68
C ALA A 243 17.22 14.07 0.99
N LEU A 244 16.78 14.83 -0.02
CA LEU A 244 15.70 15.81 0.12
C LEU A 244 14.38 15.14 0.51
N LEU A 245 14.03 14.02 -0.14
CA LEU A 245 12.83 13.24 0.17
C LEU A 245 12.85 12.68 1.60
N VAL A 246 14.01 12.20 2.08
CA VAL A 246 14.18 11.74 3.45
C VAL A 246 14.01 12.88 4.46
N GLN A 247 14.55 14.06 4.18
CA GLN A 247 14.39 15.22 5.06
C GLN A 247 12.93 15.69 5.11
N LEU A 248 12.26 15.75 3.96
CA LEU A 248 10.84 16.10 3.90
C LEU A 248 9.96 15.07 4.59
N ALA A 249 10.30 13.78 4.52
CA ALA A 249 9.60 12.76 5.28
C ALA A 249 9.67 12.99 6.80
N GLY A 250 10.83 13.44 7.30
CA GLY A 250 10.98 13.87 8.69
C GLY A 250 10.06 15.03 9.05
N VAL A 251 9.95 16.03 8.17
CA VAL A 251 8.99 17.16 8.31
C VAL A 251 7.54 16.67 8.32
N MET A 252 7.18 15.78 7.39
CA MET A 252 5.85 15.18 7.29
C MET A 252 5.46 14.47 8.59
N SER A 253 6.37 13.66 9.12
CA SER A 253 6.17 12.95 10.38
C SER A 253 6.04 13.91 11.57
N ALA A 254 6.86 14.97 11.63
CA ALA A 254 6.84 15.93 12.72
C ALA A 254 5.53 16.73 12.76
N ALA A 255 5.05 17.20 11.62
CA ALA A 255 3.79 17.93 11.55
C ALA A 255 2.58 17.02 11.81
N ALA A 256 2.57 15.79 11.29
CA ALA A 256 1.51 14.82 11.58
C ALA A 256 1.43 14.49 13.09
N ALA A 257 2.57 14.47 13.79
CA ALA A 257 2.61 14.23 15.23
C ALA A 257 1.94 15.32 16.08
N LEU A 258 1.62 16.50 15.52
CA LEU A 258 0.80 17.52 16.18
C LEU A 258 -0.61 17.02 16.51
N LEU A 259 -1.09 16.00 15.80
CA LEU A 259 -2.39 15.37 16.00
C LEU A 259 -2.18 13.86 16.17
N PRO A 260 -2.08 13.36 17.42
CA PRO A 260 -1.84 11.95 17.70
C PRO A 260 -2.81 11.02 16.96
N GLY A 261 -2.28 10.00 16.30
CA GLY A 261 -3.07 9.05 15.51
C GLY A 261 -3.20 9.41 14.02
N SER A 262 -2.67 10.56 13.59
CA SER A 262 -2.54 10.89 12.17
C SER A 262 -1.51 9.99 11.47
N LEU A 263 -1.72 9.74 10.18
CA LEU A 263 -0.84 8.89 9.36
C LEU A 263 -0.17 9.73 8.27
N ALA A 264 1.15 9.89 8.35
CA ALA A 264 1.97 10.42 7.26
C ALA A 264 2.41 9.29 6.31
N ALA A 265 2.27 9.51 5.01
CA ALA A 265 2.59 8.51 3.99
C ALA A 265 3.24 9.14 2.75
N ARG A 266 4.00 8.32 2.02
CA ARG A 266 4.50 8.61 0.68
C ARG A 266 3.77 7.74 -0.33
N LEU A 267 3.18 8.36 -1.35
CA LEU A 267 2.38 7.68 -2.37
C LEU A 267 3.22 7.29 -3.59
N GLY A 268 4.26 8.06 -3.89
CA GLY A 268 5.08 7.92 -5.08
C GLY A 268 6.26 8.89 -5.09
N GLY A 269 6.79 9.20 -6.28
CA GLY A 269 8.01 9.98 -6.51
C GLY A 269 8.18 11.16 -5.55
N ASP A 270 7.41 12.23 -5.75
CA ASP A 270 7.38 13.46 -4.96
C ASP A 270 6.05 13.67 -4.19
N GLU A 271 5.17 12.66 -4.18
CA GLU A 271 3.84 12.76 -3.60
C GLU A 271 3.78 12.21 -2.17
N PHE A 272 3.36 13.07 -1.25
CA PHE A 272 3.16 12.75 0.17
C PHE A 272 1.73 13.09 0.59
N CYS A 273 1.29 12.49 1.68
CA CYS A 273 0.00 12.83 2.27
C CYS A 273 -0.03 12.62 3.78
N VAL A 274 -0.97 13.32 4.44
CA VAL A 274 -1.29 13.12 5.85
C VAL A 274 -2.78 12.87 5.99
N LEU A 275 -3.15 11.73 6.57
CA LEU A 275 -4.51 11.37 6.93
C LEU A 275 -4.76 11.67 8.41
N ILE A 276 -5.83 12.43 8.68
CA ILE A 276 -6.20 12.90 10.01
C ILE A 276 -7.65 12.48 10.28
N GLU A 277 -7.92 11.94 11.46
CA GLU A 277 -9.22 11.38 11.81
C GLU A 277 -9.66 11.83 13.20
N GLY A 278 -10.94 12.17 13.35
CA GLY A 278 -11.53 12.57 14.63
C GLY A 278 -11.17 13.99 15.09
N TYR A 279 -10.44 14.74 14.26
CA TYR A 279 -10.10 16.16 14.49
C TYR A 279 -10.89 17.08 13.57
N GLY A 280 -11.06 18.34 13.99
CA GLY A 280 -11.79 19.33 13.20
C GLY A 280 -11.05 19.71 11.90
N ALA A 281 -11.77 20.27 10.94
CA ALA A 281 -11.18 20.72 9.67
C ALA A 281 -10.05 21.75 9.88
N ASP A 282 -10.21 22.66 10.86
CA ASP A 282 -9.21 23.69 11.19
C ASP A 282 -7.90 23.09 11.75
N ASP A 283 -7.96 21.95 12.43
CA ASP A 283 -6.77 21.24 12.90
C ASP A 283 -5.95 20.70 11.74
N ALA A 284 -6.61 20.17 10.71
CA ALA A 284 -5.94 19.70 9.49
C ALA A 284 -5.28 20.86 8.73
N VAL A 285 -5.93 22.02 8.68
CA VAL A 285 -5.33 23.23 8.09
C VAL A 285 -4.10 23.67 8.87
N ARG A 286 -4.16 23.65 10.22
CA ARG A 286 -3.00 23.97 11.07
C ARG A 286 -1.82 23.03 10.83
N VAL A 287 -2.07 21.73 10.69
CA VAL A 287 -1.02 20.76 10.30
C VAL A 287 -0.45 21.09 8.93
N ALA A 288 -1.30 21.45 7.95
CA ALA A 288 -0.85 21.80 6.61
C ALA A 288 -0.04 23.11 6.57
N GLU A 289 -0.38 24.10 7.38
CA GLU A 289 0.40 25.34 7.55
C GLU A 289 1.79 25.05 8.15
N GLU A 290 1.83 24.21 9.19
CA GLU A 290 3.11 23.79 9.78
C GLU A 290 3.96 23.03 8.76
N LEU A 291 3.36 22.13 7.96
CA LEU A 291 4.04 21.42 6.89
C LEU A 291 4.67 22.38 5.88
N CYS A 292 3.91 23.36 5.37
CA CYS A 292 4.44 24.37 4.45
C CYS A 292 5.60 25.14 5.08
N THR A 293 5.46 25.56 6.34
CA THR A 293 6.47 26.33 7.05
C THR A 293 7.76 25.55 7.27
N LEU A 294 7.67 24.33 7.80
CA LEU A 294 8.82 23.47 8.07
C LEU A 294 9.51 23.01 6.78
N ALA A 295 8.75 22.74 5.72
CA ALA A 295 9.30 22.31 4.43
C ALA A 295 10.22 23.37 3.80
N LEU A 296 9.96 24.67 4.04
CA LEU A 296 10.84 25.76 3.59
C LEU A 296 12.18 25.80 4.32
N THR A 297 12.30 25.15 5.49
CA THR A 297 13.55 25.08 6.26
C THR A 297 14.47 23.94 5.81
N VAL A 298 13.96 23.03 4.97
CA VAL A 298 14.72 21.88 4.45
C VAL A 298 15.80 22.36 3.48
N ARG A 299 17.05 21.94 3.73
CA ARG A 299 18.19 22.41 2.93
C ARG A 299 18.06 21.95 1.48
N GLY A 300 18.09 22.91 0.56
CA GLY A 300 17.95 22.65 -0.87
C GLY A 300 16.52 22.33 -1.33
N GLY A 301 15.53 22.33 -0.43
CA GLY A 301 14.12 22.22 -0.77
C GLY A 301 13.51 23.56 -1.17
N GLU A 302 12.48 23.52 -2.01
CA GLU A 302 11.67 24.70 -2.38
C GLU A 302 10.27 24.67 -1.75
N GLY A 303 10.17 24.02 -0.60
CA GLY A 303 8.92 23.77 0.09
C GLY A 303 8.06 22.71 -0.62
N VAL A 304 6.78 22.71 -0.27
CA VAL A 304 5.78 21.77 -0.78
C VAL A 304 4.53 22.52 -1.22
N ALA A 305 3.88 22.05 -2.27
CA ALA A 305 2.52 22.46 -2.58
C ALA A 305 1.54 21.59 -1.77
N CYS A 306 0.69 22.21 -0.94
CA CYS A 306 -0.22 21.51 -0.04
C CYS A 306 -1.69 21.79 -0.38
N GLY A 307 -2.47 20.71 -0.50
CA GLY A 307 -3.92 20.74 -0.63
C GLY A 307 -4.60 20.03 0.51
N VAL A 308 -5.67 20.61 1.06
CA VAL A 308 -6.43 20.05 2.19
C VAL A 308 -7.87 19.83 1.78
N ALA A 309 -8.43 18.67 2.10
CA ALA A 309 -9.87 18.43 2.06
C ALA A 309 -10.33 17.78 3.37
N SER A 310 -11.44 18.24 3.92
CA SER A 310 -12.00 17.73 5.17
C SER A 310 -13.50 17.50 5.06
N THR A 311 -13.99 16.36 5.53
CA THR A 311 -15.43 16.10 5.64
C THR A 311 -16.13 17.02 6.64
N GLY A 312 -15.37 17.75 7.46
CA GLY A 312 -15.87 18.83 8.31
C GLY A 312 -16.12 20.16 7.57
N ASP A 313 -15.66 20.30 6.33
CA ASP A 313 -15.87 21.48 5.49
C ASP A 313 -17.06 21.33 4.53
N ARG A 314 -17.47 22.45 3.92
CA ARG A 314 -18.55 22.49 2.92
C ARG A 314 -18.07 22.01 1.54
N ILE A 315 -17.62 20.76 1.46
CA ILE A 315 -17.11 20.11 0.24
C ILE A 315 -18.11 19.10 -0.39
N GLY A 316 -19.31 19.04 0.16
CA GLY A 316 -20.36 18.09 -0.23
C GLY A 316 -20.13 16.67 0.30
N ASP A 317 -21.06 15.75 0.02
CA ASP A 317 -21.08 14.40 0.60
C ASP A 317 -19.87 13.54 0.20
N VAL A 318 -19.01 13.20 1.16
CA VAL A 318 -17.85 12.33 0.93
C VAL A 318 -18.21 10.88 1.26
N ILE A 319 -18.67 10.15 0.25
CA ILE A 319 -19.11 8.75 0.39
C ILE A 319 -17.99 7.76 0.02
N THR A 320 -16.93 8.23 -0.65
CA THR A 320 -15.82 7.39 -1.13
C THR A 320 -14.48 8.05 -0.86
N ARG A 321 -13.44 7.24 -0.63
CA ARG A 321 -12.07 7.75 -0.49
C ARG A 321 -11.59 8.53 -1.71
N ASP A 322 -11.96 8.07 -2.91
CA ASP A 322 -11.56 8.72 -4.18
C ASP A 322 -12.14 10.13 -4.31
N ARG A 323 -13.30 10.41 -3.69
CA ARG A 323 -13.84 11.77 -3.63
C ARG A 323 -12.99 12.66 -2.74
N LEU A 324 -12.67 12.21 -1.52
CA LEU A 324 -11.84 13.00 -0.60
C LEU A 324 -10.44 13.25 -1.17
N PHE A 325 -9.83 12.20 -1.75
CA PHE A 325 -8.53 12.28 -2.39
C PHE A 325 -8.50 13.31 -3.52
N ARG A 326 -9.45 13.23 -4.46
CA ARG A 326 -9.55 14.19 -5.58
C ARG A 326 -9.77 15.63 -5.12
N LEU A 327 -10.50 15.84 -4.03
CA LEU A 327 -10.71 17.18 -3.48
C LEU A 327 -9.42 17.78 -2.92
N ALA A 328 -8.64 16.97 -2.20
CA ALA A 328 -7.35 17.38 -1.67
C ALA A 328 -6.30 17.57 -2.78
N ASP A 329 -6.28 16.66 -3.76
CA ASP A 329 -5.39 16.71 -4.93
C ASP A 329 -5.66 17.95 -5.81
N ALA A 330 -6.93 18.25 -6.11
CA ALA A 330 -7.29 19.47 -6.84
C ALA A 330 -6.88 20.74 -6.08
N ALA A 331 -6.98 20.74 -4.75
CA ALA A 331 -6.50 21.84 -3.93
C ALA A 331 -4.97 21.95 -3.97
N GLN A 332 -4.26 20.82 -3.91
CA GLN A 332 -2.80 20.77 -4.00
C GLN A 332 -2.33 21.30 -5.36
N TYR A 333 -2.97 20.88 -6.45
CA TYR A 333 -2.65 21.36 -7.78
C TYR A 333 -2.82 22.88 -7.90
N ARG A 334 -3.87 23.45 -7.30
CA ARG A 334 -4.04 24.91 -7.22
C ARG A 334 -2.91 25.58 -6.45
N ALA A 335 -2.49 24.99 -5.32
CA ALA A 335 -1.35 25.50 -4.56
C ALA A 335 -0.06 25.48 -5.40
N LYS A 336 0.16 24.42 -6.17
CA LYS A 336 1.32 24.28 -7.08
C LYS A 336 1.29 25.33 -8.19
N ARG A 337 0.14 25.53 -8.83
CA ARG A 337 -0.04 26.51 -9.93
C ARG A 337 0.12 27.95 -9.46
N SER A 338 -0.40 28.30 -8.28
CA SER A 338 -0.26 29.64 -7.71
C SER A 338 1.08 29.87 -6.99
N ARG A 339 1.92 28.82 -6.86
CA ARG A 339 3.13 28.81 -6.02
C ARG A 339 2.85 29.30 -4.60
N SER A 340 1.73 28.85 -4.04
CA SER A 340 1.29 29.24 -2.71
C SER A 340 2.30 28.80 -1.65
N LEU A 341 2.65 29.71 -0.74
CA LEU A 341 3.42 29.38 0.47
C LEU A 341 2.54 28.81 1.59
N HIS A 342 1.22 28.84 1.40
CA HIS A 342 0.20 28.37 2.34
C HIS A 342 -0.62 27.22 1.72
N PRO A 343 -1.19 26.32 2.54
CA PRO A 343 -2.09 25.29 2.05
C PRO A 343 -3.32 25.89 1.37
N VAL A 344 -3.77 25.25 0.30
CA VAL A 344 -5.08 25.54 -0.31
C VAL A 344 -6.09 24.55 0.24
N VAL A 345 -7.24 25.05 0.70
CA VAL A 345 -8.28 24.23 1.33
C VAL A 345 -9.48 24.12 0.40
N ALA A 346 -9.90 22.88 0.11
CA ALA A 346 -11.09 22.61 -0.69
C ALA A 346 -12.34 23.20 0.01
N GLY A 347 -13.11 24.02 -0.72
CA GLY A 347 -14.35 24.61 -0.21
C GLY A 347 -14.21 25.87 0.64
N ARG A 348 -12.99 26.43 0.82
CA ARG A 348 -12.76 27.71 1.53
C ARG A 348 -12.08 28.75 0.63
N GLY A 349 -12.47 30.02 0.75
CA GLY A 349 -11.75 31.18 0.17
C GLY A 349 -12.01 31.51 -1.31
N GLN A 350 -12.46 30.56 -2.13
CA GLN A 350 -12.99 30.79 -3.48
C GLN A 350 -14.15 29.81 -3.73
N PRO A 351 -15.16 30.16 -4.56
CA PRO A 351 -16.15 29.19 -4.96
C PRO A 351 -15.41 27.98 -5.56
N PRO A 352 -15.73 26.77 -5.11
CA PRO A 352 -15.11 25.56 -5.64
C PRO A 352 -15.29 25.54 -7.17
N ASP A 353 -14.25 25.20 -7.94
CA ASP A 353 -14.38 25.01 -9.40
C ASP A 353 -15.67 24.26 -9.70
N ALA A 354 -16.40 24.72 -10.71
CA ALA A 354 -17.58 24.01 -11.18
C ALA A 354 -17.25 22.54 -11.50
N ALA A 355 -16.02 22.21 -11.92
CA ALA A 355 -15.53 20.84 -12.13
C ALA A 355 -15.50 19.96 -10.85
N VAL A 356 -15.44 20.55 -9.66
CA VAL A 356 -15.46 19.87 -8.35
C VAL A 356 -16.90 19.65 -7.84
N PHE A 357 -17.86 20.49 -8.28
CA PHE A 357 -19.30 20.36 -8.00
C PHE A 357 -20.10 19.68 -9.12
N ALA A 358 -19.59 19.60 -10.35
CA ALA A 358 -20.30 19.10 -11.53
C ALA A 358 -20.31 17.56 -11.67
N LEU A 359 -19.89 16.84 -10.65
CA LEU A 359 -20.19 15.41 -10.55
C LEU A 359 -21.37 15.27 -9.59
N PRO A 360 -22.55 14.83 -10.06
CA PRO A 360 -23.72 14.74 -9.21
C PRO A 360 -23.42 13.81 -8.02
N SER A 361 -23.72 14.29 -6.81
CA SER A 361 -23.92 13.40 -5.67
C SER A 361 -24.97 12.36 -6.08
N PRO A 362 -24.88 11.09 -5.63
CA PRO A 362 -25.86 10.05 -5.94
C PRO A 362 -27.31 10.45 -5.65
N ARG A 363 -27.51 11.43 -4.76
CA ARG A 363 -28.83 12.01 -4.45
C ARG A 363 -29.45 12.88 -5.55
N SER A 364 -28.66 13.47 -6.45
CA SER A 364 -29.20 14.29 -7.56
C SER A 364 -29.64 13.45 -8.76
N ALA A 365 -29.27 12.16 -8.79
CA ALA A 365 -29.70 11.20 -9.82
C ALA A 365 -31.04 10.50 -9.49
N LEU A 366 -31.67 10.81 -8.34
CA LEU A 366 -32.91 10.17 -7.87
C LEU A 366 -34.18 10.51 -8.66
N LEU A 367 -34.10 11.18 -9.82
CA LEU A 367 -35.27 11.43 -10.67
C LEU A 367 -35.37 10.56 -11.94
N VAL A 368 -34.45 9.62 -12.17
CA VAL A 368 -34.65 8.60 -13.22
C VAL A 368 -34.32 7.21 -12.65
N SER A 369 -35.37 6.60 -12.09
CA SER A 369 -35.57 5.15 -11.86
C SER A 369 -34.33 4.26 -11.58
N GLY A 370 -34.03 4.10 -10.29
CA GLY A 370 -34.01 2.80 -9.60
C GLY A 370 -32.93 1.75 -9.91
N GLY A 371 -31.92 1.66 -9.03
CA GLY A 371 -31.07 0.46 -8.87
C GLY A 371 -29.75 0.77 -8.14
N PRO A 372 -29.26 -0.08 -7.20
CA PRO A 372 -27.97 0.13 -6.53
C PRO A 372 -26.82 -0.11 -7.51
N VAL A 373 -25.92 0.86 -7.63
CA VAL A 373 -24.68 0.75 -8.42
C VAL A 373 -23.72 -0.21 -7.72
N PRO A 374 -23.25 -1.30 -8.36
CA PRO A 374 -22.34 -2.25 -7.74
C PRO A 374 -20.91 -1.68 -7.59
N ASP A 375 -20.26 -2.19 -6.55
CA ASP A 375 -19.00 -1.73 -5.96
C ASP A 375 -17.80 -1.84 -6.94
N ARG A 376 -17.15 -0.70 -7.21
CA ARG A 376 -16.09 -0.52 -8.23
C ARG A 376 -14.66 -0.88 -7.73
N ARG A 377 -14.52 -1.79 -6.76
CA ARG A 377 -13.27 -1.99 -5.97
C ARG A 377 -12.25 -3.02 -6.49
N ALA A 378 -12.48 -3.77 -7.55
CA ALA A 378 -11.66 -4.98 -7.79
C ALA A 378 -10.42 -4.86 -8.72
N PHE A 379 -10.17 -3.76 -9.44
CA PHE A 379 -9.32 -3.88 -10.66
C PHE A 379 -8.20 -2.85 -10.94
N ARG A 380 -7.62 -2.15 -9.96
CA ARG A 380 -6.45 -1.26 -10.23
C ARG A 380 -5.16 -1.77 -9.58
N GLY A 381 -4.22 -2.23 -10.43
CA GLY A 381 -2.87 -2.60 -10.01
C GLY A 381 -2.03 -3.47 -10.96
N ARG A 382 -2.35 -3.59 -12.26
CA ARG A 382 -1.57 -4.43 -13.19
C ARG A 382 -1.02 -3.66 -14.39
N SER A 383 0.29 -3.43 -14.38
CA SER A 383 1.05 -2.93 -15.51
C SER A 383 1.27 -4.04 -16.54
N GLY A 384 0.76 -3.86 -17.75
CA GLY A 384 1.06 -4.68 -18.93
C GLY A 384 0.23 -5.96 -19.06
N MET A 385 -0.88 -5.89 -19.82
CA MET A 385 -1.65 -7.08 -20.21
C MET A 385 -1.49 -7.37 -21.70
N ALA A 386 -1.31 -8.66 -22.02
CA ALA A 386 -1.45 -9.17 -23.38
C ALA A 386 -2.93 -9.12 -23.81
N ILE A 387 -3.19 -8.99 -25.11
CA ILE A 387 -4.54 -8.85 -25.71
C ILE A 387 -5.49 -9.99 -25.29
N GLU A 388 -4.98 -11.22 -25.16
CA GLU A 388 -5.76 -12.37 -24.69
C GLU A 388 -6.24 -12.21 -23.24
N SER A 389 -5.44 -11.56 -22.39
CA SER A 389 -5.79 -11.30 -20.99
C SER A 389 -6.93 -10.29 -20.85
N LEU A 390 -7.00 -9.30 -21.76
CA LEU A 390 -8.07 -8.30 -21.77
C LEU A 390 -9.44 -8.90 -22.12
N LEU A 391 -9.49 -9.88 -23.03
CA LEU A 391 -10.72 -10.60 -23.36
C LEU A 391 -11.23 -11.41 -22.17
N THR A 392 -10.35 -12.21 -21.56
CA THR A 392 -10.71 -13.03 -20.40
C THR A 392 -11.19 -12.17 -19.24
N GLU A 393 -10.57 -11.02 -19.02
CA GLU A 393 -10.96 -10.06 -17.99
C GLU A 393 -12.31 -9.41 -18.28
N ALA A 394 -12.55 -8.94 -19.52
CA ALA A 394 -13.82 -8.36 -19.91
C ALA A 394 -14.99 -9.35 -19.77
N PHE A 395 -14.82 -10.60 -20.23
CA PHE A 395 -15.85 -11.62 -20.06
C PHE A 395 -16.07 -12.00 -18.60
N SER A 396 -15.00 -12.10 -17.81
CA SER A 396 -15.12 -12.39 -16.37
C SER A 396 -15.85 -11.28 -15.62
N ALA A 397 -15.57 -10.02 -15.95
CA ALA A 397 -16.24 -8.86 -15.36
C ALA A 397 -17.73 -8.82 -15.74
N LEU A 398 -18.07 -9.10 -17.01
CA LEU A 398 -19.46 -9.20 -17.46
C LEU A 398 -20.21 -10.37 -16.78
N ASP A 399 -19.56 -11.53 -16.62
CA ASP A 399 -20.15 -12.68 -15.92
C ASP A 399 -20.34 -12.41 -14.41
N GLU A 400 -19.41 -11.67 -13.79
CA GLU A 400 -19.53 -11.27 -12.40
C GLU A 400 -20.68 -10.28 -12.20
N GLU A 401 -20.81 -9.32 -13.11
CA GLU A 401 -21.90 -8.35 -13.09
C GLU A 401 -23.27 -9.03 -13.29
N ALA A 402 -23.35 -10.03 -14.17
CA ALA A 402 -24.53 -10.87 -14.34
C ALA A 402 -24.86 -11.71 -13.10
N ARG A 403 -23.87 -12.10 -12.28
CA ARG A 403 -24.09 -12.85 -11.03
C ARG A 403 -24.56 -11.97 -9.86
N ARG A 404 -24.29 -10.66 -9.90
CA ARG A 404 -24.65 -9.72 -8.81
C ARG A 404 -26.12 -9.32 -8.79
N THR A 405 -26.85 -9.57 -9.88
CA THR A 405 -28.23 -9.13 -10.04
C THR A 405 -29.16 -10.30 -10.37
N THR A 406 -30.32 -10.37 -9.71
CA THR A 406 -31.37 -11.39 -9.97
C THR A 406 -32.21 -11.04 -11.21
N SER A 407 -32.04 -9.83 -11.76
CA SER A 407 -32.71 -9.30 -12.94
C SER A 407 -31.69 -9.08 -14.07
N ALA A 408 -32.15 -8.98 -15.32
CA ALA A 408 -31.29 -8.67 -16.45
C ALA A 408 -30.50 -7.37 -16.21
N VAL A 409 -29.18 -7.44 -16.33
CA VAL A 409 -28.27 -6.28 -16.19
C VAL A 409 -28.60 -5.27 -17.30
N PRO A 410 -28.80 -3.98 -16.98
CA PRO A 410 -29.02 -2.93 -17.98
C PRO A 410 -27.89 -2.85 -19.00
N ILE A 411 -28.24 -2.56 -20.26
CA ILE A 411 -27.27 -2.41 -21.36
C ILE A 411 -26.16 -1.41 -21.01
N VAL A 412 -26.52 -0.27 -20.41
CA VAL A 412 -25.57 0.78 -20.03
C VAL A 412 -24.47 0.27 -19.08
N ASP A 413 -24.82 -0.59 -18.12
CA ASP A 413 -23.87 -1.08 -17.12
C ASP A 413 -22.91 -2.11 -17.74
N ARG A 414 -23.40 -2.95 -18.67
CA ARG A 414 -22.54 -3.87 -19.42
C ARG A 414 -21.60 -3.14 -20.37
N VAL A 415 -22.07 -2.08 -21.03
CA VAL A 415 -21.25 -1.23 -21.90
C VAL A 415 -20.21 -0.46 -21.08
N GLU A 416 -20.55 -0.02 -19.86
CA GLU A 416 -19.63 0.61 -18.91
C GLU A 416 -18.46 -0.32 -18.53
N VAL A 417 -18.74 -1.60 -18.23
CA VAL A 417 -17.70 -2.59 -17.94
C VAL A 417 -16.72 -2.73 -19.12
N VAL A 418 -17.24 -2.82 -20.35
CA VAL A 418 -16.39 -2.94 -21.55
C VAL A 418 -15.55 -1.68 -21.77
N ALA A 419 -16.16 -0.49 -21.64
CA ALA A 419 -15.44 0.78 -21.81
C ALA A 419 -14.29 0.93 -20.81
N ASP A 420 -14.52 0.57 -19.55
CA ASP A 420 -13.53 0.69 -18.48
C ASP A 420 -12.38 -0.32 -18.61
N VAL A 421 -12.66 -1.59 -18.97
CA VAL A 421 -11.63 -2.61 -19.19
C VAL A 421 -10.69 -2.21 -20.33
N VAL A 422 -11.24 -1.72 -21.43
CA VAL A 422 -10.43 -1.35 -22.58
C VAL A 422 -9.61 -0.10 -22.29
N ALA A 423 -10.24 0.93 -21.72
CA ALA A 423 -9.53 2.17 -21.45
C ALA A 423 -8.34 1.93 -20.49
N ARG A 424 -8.43 0.98 -19.57
CA ARG A 424 -7.28 0.51 -18.76
C ARG A 424 -6.24 -0.27 -19.57
N GLY A 425 -6.67 -1.17 -20.45
CA GLY A 425 -5.77 -1.93 -21.31
C GLY A 425 -4.87 -1.04 -22.17
N LEU A 426 -5.45 0.04 -22.70
CA LEU A 426 -4.78 1.05 -23.50
C LEU A 426 -4.07 2.13 -22.67
N ASP A 427 -4.21 2.10 -21.34
CA ASP A 427 -3.79 3.19 -20.44
C ASP A 427 -4.27 4.56 -20.95
N ALA A 428 -5.54 4.63 -21.34
CA ALA A 428 -6.17 5.78 -21.95
C ALA A 428 -6.40 6.91 -20.94
N ALA A 429 -6.56 8.12 -21.45
CA ALA A 429 -6.83 9.31 -20.63
C ALA A 429 -8.30 9.36 -20.17
N SER A 430 -9.24 8.94 -21.02
CA SER A 430 -10.67 8.95 -20.70
C SER A 430 -11.48 8.01 -21.59
N TRP A 431 -12.72 7.73 -21.20
CA TRP A 431 -13.72 7.06 -22.03
C TRP A 431 -15.11 7.70 -21.89
N TYR A 432 -15.91 7.60 -22.94
CA TYR A 432 -17.27 8.14 -23.04
C TYR A 432 -18.20 7.12 -23.68
N ILE A 433 -19.43 7.05 -23.19
CA ILE A 433 -20.51 6.21 -23.73
C ILE A 433 -21.61 7.14 -24.22
N TYR A 434 -21.98 6.97 -25.49
CA TYR A 434 -23.05 7.68 -26.16
C TYR A 434 -24.16 6.70 -26.51
N CYS A 435 -25.40 7.17 -26.44
CA CYS A 435 -26.56 6.41 -26.88
C CYS A 435 -27.50 7.30 -27.70
N LYS A 436 -28.01 6.75 -28.80
CA LYS A 436 -29.16 7.25 -29.55
C LYS A 436 -30.31 6.24 -29.38
N PRO A 437 -31.27 6.51 -28.48
CA PRO A 437 -32.46 5.68 -28.35
C PRO A 437 -33.21 5.58 -29.68
N SER A 438 -33.86 4.44 -29.95
CA SER A 438 -34.51 4.16 -31.25
C SER A 438 -35.62 5.13 -31.65
N GLN A 439 -36.19 5.88 -30.69
CA GLN A 439 -37.22 6.90 -30.90
C GLN A 439 -36.72 8.34 -30.71
N ALA A 440 -35.43 8.54 -30.39
CA ALA A 440 -34.86 9.86 -30.14
C ALA A 440 -34.08 10.36 -31.38
N GLU A 441 -34.26 11.64 -31.71
CA GLU A 441 -33.49 12.28 -32.77
C GLU A 441 -32.06 12.67 -32.34
N GLN A 442 -31.81 12.78 -31.03
CA GLN A 442 -30.55 13.25 -30.48
C GLN A 442 -29.71 12.13 -29.84
N ILE A 443 -28.39 12.26 -29.98
CA ILE A 443 -27.39 11.42 -29.33
C ILE A 443 -27.05 12.05 -27.98
N ALA A 444 -27.09 11.26 -26.90
CA ALA A 444 -26.75 11.72 -25.56
C ALA A 444 -25.50 11.02 -25.02
N VAL A 445 -24.70 11.73 -24.23
CA VAL A 445 -23.67 11.12 -23.37
C VAL A 445 -24.39 10.48 -22.19
N VAL A 446 -24.24 9.17 -22.04
CA VAL A 446 -24.91 8.39 -20.98
C VAL A 446 -24.00 8.19 -19.78
N ARG A 447 -22.72 7.92 -20.02
CA ARG A 447 -21.68 7.67 -19.02
C ARG A 447 -20.34 8.12 -19.55
N TYR A 448 -19.42 8.48 -18.67
CA TYR A 448 -18.03 8.75 -19.03
C TYR A 448 -17.13 8.59 -17.80
N SER A 449 -15.83 8.41 -18.05
CA SER A 449 -14.80 8.49 -17.02
C SER A 449 -13.57 9.19 -17.57
N VAL A 450 -13.01 10.11 -16.80
CA VAL A 450 -11.75 10.78 -17.12
C VAL A 450 -10.74 10.36 -16.07
N TYR A 451 -9.69 9.68 -16.51
CA TYR A 451 -8.61 9.22 -15.64
C TYR A 451 -7.47 10.23 -15.57
N ARG A 452 -7.19 10.91 -16.69
CA ARG A 452 -6.13 11.90 -16.83
C ARG A 452 -6.57 13.01 -17.77
N THR A 453 -6.27 14.25 -17.42
CA THR A 453 -6.48 15.41 -18.29
C THR A 453 -5.20 15.62 -19.10
N PRO A 454 -5.24 15.70 -20.44
CA PRO A 454 -4.03 15.92 -21.22
C PRO A 454 -3.42 17.33 -21.01
N ALA A 455 -2.14 17.49 -21.34
CA ALA A 455 -1.34 18.69 -21.04
C ALA A 455 -1.81 19.97 -21.80
N GLU A 456 -1.40 21.14 -21.28
CA GLU A 456 -1.74 22.50 -21.73
C GLU A 456 -1.70 22.71 -23.26
N PRO A 457 -2.59 23.54 -23.83
CA PRO A 457 -2.50 23.96 -25.23
C PRO A 457 -1.22 24.79 -25.48
N VAL A 458 -0.70 24.69 -26.70
CA VAL A 458 0.49 25.42 -27.17
C VAL A 458 0.34 26.94 -26.91
N PRO A 459 1.37 27.65 -26.42
CA PRO A 459 1.28 29.09 -26.17
C PRO A 459 1.04 29.85 -27.48
N GLY A 460 -0.09 30.55 -27.60
CA GLY A 460 -0.34 31.44 -28.75
C GLY A 460 -1.79 31.68 -29.18
N ASP A 461 -2.77 30.94 -28.65
CA ASP A 461 -4.18 31.11 -29.04
C ASP A 461 -5.08 31.33 -27.81
N GLU A 462 -5.31 32.60 -27.46
CA GLU A 462 -6.09 33.02 -26.30
C GLU A 462 -7.60 32.73 -26.43
N SER A 463 -8.06 32.25 -27.59
CA SER A 463 -9.48 31.95 -27.85
C SER A 463 -9.96 30.59 -27.30
N MET A 464 -9.04 29.73 -26.84
CA MET A 464 -9.32 28.31 -26.59
C MET A 464 -9.41 27.90 -25.10
N VAL A 465 -9.25 28.86 -24.16
CA VAL A 465 -9.13 28.60 -22.70
C VAL A 465 -10.45 28.16 -22.04
N SER A 466 -11.58 28.17 -22.76
CA SER A 466 -12.92 27.87 -22.21
C SER A 466 -13.40 26.42 -22.41
N ALA A 467 -12.72 25.59 -23.21
CA ALA A 467 -13.28 24.30 -23.66
C ALA A 467 -12.90 23.08 -22.79
N THR A 468 -11.95 23.21 -21.86
CA THR A 468 -11.24 22.07 -21.23
C THR A 468 -11.92 21.45 -20.00
N GLN A 469 -13.17 21.81 -19.70
CA GLN A 469 -13.92 21.23 -18.56
C GLN A 469 -15.34 20.74 -18.91
N GLN A 470 -15.75 20.79 -20.17
CA GLN A 470 -17.03 20.21 -20.59
C GLN A 470 -16.85 18.73 -20.97
N PRO A 471 -17.86 17.86 -20.74
CA PRO A 471 -17.84 16.52 -21.31
C PRO A 471 -17.62 16.64 -22.82
N VAL A 472 -16.79 15.76 -23.39
CA VAL A 472 -16.63 15.70 -24.84
C VAL A 472 -17.97 15.30 -25.43
N GLY A 473 -18.73 16.29 -25.88
CA GLY A 473 -20.05 16.09 -26.44
C GLY A 473 -19.97 15.44 -27.82
N PRO A 474 -21.08 14.85 -28.31
CA PRO A 474 -21.13 14.15 -29.58
C PRO A 474 -20.64 15.00 -30.78
N GLU A 475 -20.75 16.33 -30.69
CA GLU A 475 -20.26 17.30 -31.68
C GLU A 475 -18.74 17.30 -31.90
N HIS A 476 -17.98 16.65 -31.02
CA HIS A 476 -16.52 16.50 -31.16
C HIS A 476 -16.12 15.37 -32.10
N PHE A 477 -17.04 14.48 -32.47
CA PHE A 477 -16.80 13.36 -33.38
C PHE A 477 -17.53 13.60 -34.70
N MET A 478 -16.79 13.98 -35.75
CA MET A 478 -17.36 14.12 -37.09
C MET A 478 -17.92 12.78 -37.59
N GLY A 479 -19.12 12.79 -38.16
CA GLY A 479 -19.76 11.58 -38.65
C GLY A 479 -20.15 10.62 -37.53
N ILE A 480 -20.46 11.11 -36.32
CA ILE A 480 -20.88 10.27 -35.20
C ILE A 480 -22.06 9.35 -35.55
N GLU A 481 -22.96 9.78 -36.44
CA GLU A 481 -24.06 8.94 -36.94
C GLU A 481 -23.53 7.79 -37.82
N ASP A 482 -22.53 8.05 -38.66
CA ASP A 482 -21.81 7.01 -39.39
C ASP A 482 -21.00 6.12 -38.44
N LEU A 483 -20.45 6.65 -37.34
CA LEU A 483 -19.71 5.87 -36.34
C LEU A 483 -20.62 4.99 -35.50
N LEU A 484 -21.83 5.44 -35.19
CA LEU A 484 -22.89 4.67 -34.52
C LEU A 484 -23.35 3.48 -35.38
N LEU A 485 -23.31 3.65 -36.71
CA LEU A 485 -23.72 2.65 -37.69
C LEU A 485 -22.55 1.81 -38.26
N SER A 486 -21.31 2.31 -38.18
CA SER A 486 -20.12 1.67 -38.73
C SER A 486 -19.37 0.84 -37.69
N GLY A 487 -18.60 -0.11 -38.18
CA GLY A 487 -17.94 -1.15 -37.41
C GLY A 487 -16.75 -0.74 -36.54
N GLY A 488 -16.73 0.48 -36.04
CA GLY A 488 -15.63 1.08 -35.27
C GLY A 488 -14.51 1.66 -36.12
N LYS A 489 -13.93 2.78 -35.67
CA LYS A 489 -12.81 3.48 -36.30
C LYS A 489 -11.80 3.92 -35.23
N TYR A 490 -10.52 3.79 -35.56
CA TYR A 490 -9.43 4.48 -34.85
C TYR A 490 -9.15 5.80 -35.54
N LEU A 491 -8.96 6.87 -34.75
CA LEU A 491 -8.60 8.19 -35.20
C LEU A 491 -7.29 8.61 -34.52
N GLU A 492 -6.24 8.84 -35.32
CA GLU A 492 -4.97 9.40 -34.86
C GLU A 492 -5.01 10.93 -35.07
N LEU A 493 -4.62 11.72 -34.06
CA LEU A 493 -4.75 13.18 -34.06
C LEU A 493 -3.40 13.90 -34.22
N THR A 494 -2.31 13.18 -34.54
CA THR A 494 -0.97 13.76 -34.70
C THR A 494 -0.83 14.60 -35.97
N ASP A 495 -0.06 15.69 -35.86
CA ASP A 495 0.25 16.71 -36.87
C ASP A 495 0.09 16.25 -38.34
N GLY A 496 -1.00 16.69 -38.97
CA GLY A 496 -1.09 16.85 -40.42
C GLY A 496 -1.39 15.63 -41.29
N ALA A 497 -1.71 14.46 -40.75
CA ALA A 497 -2.06 13.28 -41.57
C ALA A 497 -3.54 12.90 -41.45
N TYR A 498 -4.41 13.63 -42.16
CA TYR A 498 -5.66 13.01 -42.62
C TYR A 498 -5.30 11.99 -43.67
N ASP A 499 -5.78 10.75 -43.52
CA ASP A 499 -5.71 9.70 -44.54
C ASP A 499 -6.27 10.25 -45.86
N SER A 500 -5.40 10.79 -46.71
CA SER A 500 -5.70 11.04 -48.09
C SER A 500 -5.79 9.67 -48.75
N GLU A 501 -6.97 9.29 -49.23
CA GLU A 501 -7.05 8.27 -50.27
C GLU A 501 -6.05 8.63 -51.38
N PRO A 502 -5.27 7.66 -51.89
CA PRO A 502 -4.26 7.92 -52.91
C PRO A 502 -4.96 8.23 -54.24
N GLY A 503 -5.35 9.48 -54.43
CA GLY A 503 -6.12 9.86 -55.61
C GLY A 503 -6.61 11.29 -55.62
N ASN A 504 -5.70 12.28 -55.61
CA ASN A 504 -5.73 13.43 -56.52
C ASN A 504 -4.62 14.41 -56.15
N GLY A 505 -3.64 14.53 -57.05
CA GLY A 505 -2.53 15.46 -56.90
C GLY A 505 -2.97 16.91 -57.07
N TYR A 506 -3.27 17.59 -55.98
CA TYR A 506 -3.14 19.04 -55.84
C TYR A 506 -2.78 19.34 -54.39
N GLY A 507 -1.60 19.94 -54.17
CA GLY A 507 -1.04 20.24 -52.86
C GLY A 507 -1.78 21.36 -52.15
N TYR A 508 -2.71 21.00 -51.28
CA TYR A 508 -3.15 21.76 -50.12
C TYR A 508 -3.46 20.74 -49.03
N ALA A 509 -2.80 20.82 -47.88
CA ALA A 509 -3.18 20.02 -46.72
C ALA A 509 -4.60 20.45 -46.29
N PRO A 510 -5.58 19.53 -46.17
CA PRO A 510 -6.90 19.89 -45.69
C PRO A 510 -6.78 20.42 -44.25
N GLU A 511 -7.47 21.52 -43.94
CA GLU A 511 -7.63 21.93 -42.54
C GLU A 511 -8.23 20.76 -41.73
N PRO A 512 -7.74 20.52 -40.50
CA PRO A 512 -8.27 19.44 -39.67
C PRO A 512 -9.76 19.69 -39.41
N PRO A 513 -10.66 18.72 -39.66
CA PRO A 513 -12.07 18.88 -39.37
C PRO A 513 -12.32 19.35 -37.94
N PRO A 514 -13.38 20.16 -37.73
CA PRO A 514 -13.55 20.94 -36.50
C PRO A 514 -13.53 20.13 -35.19
N GLY A 515 -13.95 18.86 -35.23
CA GLY A 515 -13.97 17.97 -34.05
C GLY A 515 -12.60 17.45 -33.65
N ALA A 516 -11.75 17.11 -34.62
CA ALA A 516 -10.39 16.62 -34.36
C ALA A 516 -9.47 17.74 -33.87
N ALA A 517 -9.62 18.95 -34.42
CA ALA A 517 -8.93 20.14 -33.93
C ALA A 517 -9.27 20.45 -32.46
N LYS A 518 -10.54 20.25 -32.07
CA LYS A 518 -10.97 20.43 -30.67
C LYS A 518 -10.43 19.34 -29.74
N LEU A 519 -10.38 18.08 -30.16
CA LEU A 519 -9.79 17.00 -29.37
C LEU A 519 -8.28 17.17 -29.20
N ALA A 520 -7.58 17.56 -30.27
CA ALA A 520 -6.16 17.91 -30.23
C ALA A 520 -5.91 19.13 -29.33
N ALA A 521 -6.76 20.15 -29.38
CA ALA A 521 -6.67 21.30 -28.49
C ALA A 521 -7.04 21.01 -27.03
N ALA A 522 -7.83 19.97 -26.79
CA ALA A 522 -8.03 19.38 -25.46
C ALA A 522 -6.87 18.45 -25.03
N GLY A 523 -5.81 18.39 -25.86
CA GLY A 523 -4.55 17.68 -25.63
C GLY A 523 -4.57 16.18 -25.88
N TYR A 524 -5.63 15.65 -26.50
CA TYR A 524 -5.68 14.24 -26.90
C TYR A 524 -4.88 14.01 -28.18
N THR A 525 -4.15 12.89 -28.23
CA THR A 525 -3.34 12.47 -29.38
C THR A 525 -4.06 11.47 -30.29
N GLY A 526 -5.18 10.92 -29.83
CA GLY A 526 -6.01 9.99 -30.61
C GLY A 526 -7.31 9.61 -29.92
N ALA A 527 -8.19 8.91 -30.65
CA ALA A 527 -9.40 8.34 -30.11
C ALA A 527 -9.72 6.99 -30.78
N VAL A 528 -10.15 6.00 -29.99
CA VAL A 528 -10.72 4.76 -30.48
C VAL A 528 -12.23 4.84 -30.29
N THR A 529 -13.00 4.79 -31.38
CA THR A 529 -14.47 4.93 -31.36
C THR A 529 -15.14 3.72 -31.96
N ILE A 530 -16.17 3.20 -31.29
CA ILE A 530 -16.87 2.00 -31.75
C ILE A 530 -18.36 2.14 -31.52
N GLY A 531 -19.11 2.07 -32.62
CA GLY A 531 -20.56 1.99 -32.61
C GLY A 531 -21.06 0.55 -32.73
N CYS A 532 -22.20 0.28 -32.12
CA CYS A 532 -22.97 -0.94 -32.32
C CYS A 532 -24.45 -0.68 -32.08
N VAL A 533 -25.31 -1.46 -32.73
CA VAL A 533 -26.77 -1.36 -32.61
C VAL A 533 -27.26 -2.48 -31.70
N ALA A 534 -27.95 -2.12 -30.63
CA ALA A 534 -28.54 -3.06 -29.69
C ALA A 534 -29.82 -3.71 -30.27
N PRO A 535 -30.30 -4.84 -29.70
CA PRO A 535 -31.49 -5.53 -30.20
C PRO A 535 -32.77 -4.69 -30.21
N ASP A 536 -32.88 -3.72 -29.30
CA ASP A 536 -33.99 -2.75 -29.21
C ASP A 536 -33.88 -1.59 -30.23
N ARG A 537 -32.92 -1.70 -31.17
CA ARG A 537 -32.54 -0.70 -32.18
C ARG A 537 -31.95 0.60 -31.62
N SER A 538 -31.65 0.67 -30.33
CA SER A 538 -30.84 1.78 -29.80
C SER A 538 -29.40 1.66 -30.31
N GLN A 539 -28.81 2.79 -30.67
CA GLN A 539 -27.44 2.83 -31.17
C GLN A 539 -26.52 3.29 -30.04
N TRP A 540 -25.47 2.52 -29.77
CA TRP A 540 -24.51 2.78 -28.71
C TRP A 540 -23.14 3.04 -29.31
N MET A 541 -22.42 4.00 -28.76
CA MET A 541 -21.02 4.25 -29.13
C MET A 541 -20.17 4.37 -27.88
N VAL A 542 -18.99 3.75 -27.91
CA VAL A 542 -17.94 3.95 -26.91
C VAL A 542 -16.79 4.70 -27.57
N ALA A 543 -16.33 5.78 -26.96
CA ALA A 543 -15.12 6.50 -27.35
C ALA A 543 -14.08 6.39 -26.23
N VAL A 544 -12.87 5.95 -26.55
CA VAL A 544 -11.72 5.91 -25.64
C VAL A 544 -10.68 6.90 -26.14
N LEU A 545 -10.39 7.93 -25.35
CA LEU A 545 -9.49 9.02 -25.73
C LEU A 545 -8.07 8.78 -25.22
N LEU A 546 -7.11 9.02 -26.11
CA LEU A 546 -5.70 8.72 -25.91
C LEU A 546 -4.90 10.03 -25.77
N ASP A 547 -3.90 9.99 -24.91
CA ASP A 547 -2.90 11.04 -24.69
C ASP A 547 -1.51 10.58 -25.14
N SER A 548 -0.49 11.41 -24.99
CA SER A 548 0.90 11.09 -25.35
C SER A 548 1.53 9.96 -24.53
N ILE A 549 0.85 9.51 -23.46
CA ILE A 549 1.30 8.45 -22.55
C ILE A 549 0.55 7.13 -22.84
N SER A 550 -0.59 7.21 -23.52
CA SER A 550 -1.44 6.07 -23.88
C SER A 550 -0.73 5.10 -24.82
N LYS A 551 -1.06 3.81 -24.72
CA LYS A 551 -0.43 2.75 -25.52
C LYS A 551 -0.99 2.71 -26.94
N GLN A 552 -0.21 2.18 -27.88
CA GLN A 552 -0.62 2.07 -29.29
C GLN A 552 -1.91 1.23 -29.45
N PRO A 553 -2.96 1.78 -30.10
CA PRO A 553 -4.27 1.15 -30.18
C PRO A 553 -4.46 0.22 -31.38
N ALA A 554 -3.48 0.13 -32.29
CA ALA A 554 -3.58 -0.55 -33.59
C ALA A 554 -4.13 -2.01 -33.54
N PRO A 555 -3.81 -2.87 -32.53
CA PRO A 555 -4.39 -4.21 -32.46
C PRO A 555 -5.69 -4.31 -31.63
N ALA A 556 -6.19 -3.23 -31.02
CA ALA A 556 -7.29 -3.27 -30.05
C ALA A 556 -8.69 -3.05 -30.66
N VAL A 557 -8.81 -2.40 -31.83
CA VAL A 557 -10.11 -2.00 -32.40
C VAL A 557 -11.04 -3.19 -32.72
N PRO A 558 -10.59 -4.28 -33.39
CA PRO A 558 -11.46 -5.42 -33.70
C PRO A 558 -11.92 -6.16 -32.42
N LEU A 559 -11.06 -6.18 -31.41
CA LEU A 559 -11.29 -6.84 -30.13
C LEU A 559 -12.39 -6.15 -29.32
N LEU A 560 -12.24 -4.83 -29.18
CA LEU A 560 -13.19 -3.96 -28.53
C LEU A 560 -14.58 -4.06 -29.16
N ARG A 561 -14.66 -4.16 -30.49
CA ARG A 561 -15.92 -4.32 -31.21
C ARG A 561 -16.62 -5.63 -30.83
N ALA A 562 -15.86 -6.72 -30.73
CA ALA A 562 -16.42 -8.01 -30.31
C ALA A 562 -16.93 -7.96 -28.86
N LEU A 563 -16.20 -7.29 -27.95
CA LEU A 563 -16.61 -7.11 -26.56
C LEU A 563 -17.88 -6.25 -26.43
N LEU A 564 -17.97 -5.15 -27.17
CA LEU A 564 -19.16 -4.29 -27.15
C LEU A 564 -20.38 -5.02 -27.71
N ALA A 565 -20.23 -5.75 -28.81
CA ALA A 565 -21.32 -6.56 -29.37
C ALA A 565 -21.79 -7.65 -28.37
N ALA A 566 -20.87 -8.29 -27.65
CA ALA A 566 -21.21 -9.26 -26.61
C ALA A 566 -21.97 -8.61 -25.43
N ALA A 567 -21.60 -7.39 -25.02
CA ALA A 567 -22.29 -6.64 -23.97
C ALA A 567 -23.71 -6.21 -24.37
N LEU A 568 -23.98 -6.04 -25.67
CA LEU A 568 -25.32 -5.67 -26.17
C LEU A 568 -26.24 -6.88 -26.39
N LEU A 569 -25.69 -8.08 -26.65
CA LEU A 569 -26.45 -9.29 -26.97
C LEU A 569 -26.80 -10.18 -25.75
N ARG A 570 -26.01 -10.09 -24.68
CA ARG A 570 -26.33 -10.72 -23.38
C ARG A 570 -27.42 -9.94 -22.66
#